data_AF-A0A3Q1FHV7-F1
#
_entry.id   AF-A0A3Q1FHV7-F1
#
_cell.length_a   1.000
_cell.length_b   1.000
_cell.length_c   1.000
_cell.angle_alpha   90.00
_cell.angle_beta   90.00
_cell.angle_gamma   90.00
#
_symmetry.space_group_name_H-M   'P 1'
#
loop_
_entity.id
_entity.type
_entity.pdbx_description
1 polymer ?
#
loop_
_entity_poly.entity_id
_entity_poly.type
_entity_poly.pdbx_seq_one_letter_code
_entity_poly.pdbx_strand_id
1 'polypeptide(L)'
;MPLKISKTGSMSDSEAKATSKSTLDASMLAAFRDIVQEVIQQENNGLREEIKRAISPIKGALDECHDKLHEHEEGLNNLDERTVTVEKQYENLSRDYRKLQEKIDDPSGVPEGLEKGNPTQFIAGLLHDVLWGRSGLEEAPILDRAHRATAQTPREGDRPRLFIVRVHYFQEKERIQHLTRQKGRLEFQGKQILIFPDYSADLTKRRAVFNEVKELLRKQDGIRYGLLYPARLRISFDGQVKVFENPQTTKD
;
A
#
# COMPACT_ATOMS: atom_id res chain seq x y z
N MET A 1 -33.68 -140.07 25.93
CA MET A 1 -34.22 -139.18 24.87
C MET A 1 -35.50 -138.53 25.38
N PRO A 2 -35.86 -137.29 25.02
CA PRO A 2 -35.31 -136.48 23.92
C PRO A 2 -34.78 -135.07 24.33
N LEU A 3 -34.26 -134.38 23.30
CA LEU A 3 -33.50 -133.12 23.24
C LEU A 3 -34.35 -131.95 22.68
N LYS A 4 -34.00 -130.69 23.01
CA LYS A 4 -33.71 -129.53 22.10
C LYS A 4 -33.68 -128.19 22.90
N ILE A 5 -32.55 -127.47 23.06
CA ILE A 5 -31.75 -126.56 22.19
C ILE A 5 -32.10 -125.04 22.33
N SER A 6 -31.06 -124.25 22.63
CA SER A 6 -30.80 -122.80 22.34
C SER A 6 -31.58 -121.74 23.14
N LYS A 7 -31.06 -120.54 23.46
CA LYS A 7 -30.02 -119.72 22.80
C LYS A 7 -29.49 -118.65 23.79
N THR A 8 -28.19 -118.40 23.78
CA THR A 8 -27.50 -117.28 24.42
C THR A 8 -27.41 -116.07 23.46
N GLY A 9 -27.43 -114.83 23.98
CA GLY A 9 -26.75 -113.68 23.33
C GLY A 9 -27.54 -112.36 23.12
N SER A 10 -26.84 -111.27 23.45
CA SER A 10 -26.88 -109.91 22.83
C SER A 10 -27.94 -108.87 23.21
N MET A 11 -27.88 -108.31 24.43
CA MET A 11 -28.53 -107.01 24.74
C MET A 11 -27.54 -105.87 25.12
N SER A 12 -26.28 -106.15 25.43
CA SER A 12 -25.32 -105.13 25.91
C SER A 12 -24.53 -104.38 24.82
N ASP A 13 -24.43 -104.92 23.60
CA ASP A 13 -23.59 -104.32 22.54
C ASP A 13 -24.30 -103.20 21.74
N SER A 14 -25.61 -102.98 21.91
CA SER A 14 -26.34 -102.00 21.10
C SER A 14 -26.33 -100.57 21.70
N GLU A 15 -26.38 -100.44 23.03
CA GLU A 15 -26.34 -99.14 23.71
C GLU A 15 -24.94 -98.52 23.76
N ALA A 16 -23.89 -99.34 23.94
CA ALA A 16 -22.49 -98.89 23.89
C ALA A 16 -22.06 -98.46 22.48
N LYS A 17 -22.69 -99.03 21.43
CA LYS A 17 -22.43 -98.69 20.02
C LYS A 17 -23.20 -97.45 19.56
N ALA A 18 -24.32 -97.13 20.20
CA ALA A 18 -25.07 -95.90 19.97
C ALA A 18 -24.46 -94.68 20.68
N THR A 19 -24.00 -94.83 21.93
CA THR A 19 -23.32 -93.77 22.70
C THR A 19 -21.91 -93.45 22.19
N SER A 20 -21.19 -94.44 21.66
CA SER A 20 -19.90 -94.22 20.95
C SER A 20 -20.08 -93.55 19.59
N LYS A 21 -21.16 -93.84 18.85
CA LYS A 21 -21.50 -93.13 17.61
C LYS A 21 -21.88 -91.66 17.86
N SER A 22 -22.69 -91.37 18.88
CA SER A 22 -23.08 -89.99 19.21
C SER A 22 -21.92 -89.15 19.75
N THR A 23 -20.96 -89.76 20.44
CA THR A 23 -19.75 -89.06 20.91
C THR A 23 -18.73 -88.86 19.79
N LEU A 24 -18.64 -89.78 18.83
CA LEU A 24 -17.89 -89.59 17.58
C LEU A 24 -18.46 -88.46 16.72
N ASP A 25 -19.79 -88.36 16.58
CA ASP A 25 -20.45 -87.27 15.84
C ASP A 25 -20.25 -85.89 16.53
N ALA A 26 -20.31 -85.83 17.86
CA ALA A 26 -20.05 -84.59 18.61
C ALA A 26 -18.58 -84.14 18.52
N SER A 27 -17.64 -85.09 18.53
CA SER A 27 -16.21 -84.83 18.35
C SER A 27 -15.89 -84.31 16.94
N MET A 28 -16.51 -84.90 15.90
CA MET A 28 -16.38 -84.41 14.52
C MET A 28 -16.97 -83.02 14.33
N LEU A 29 -18.11 -82.71 14.97
CA LEU A 29 -18.69 -81.36 14.94
C LEU A 29 -17.83 -80.32 15.66
N ALA A 30 -17.18 -80.68 16.76
CA ALA A 30 -16.23 -79.82 17.46
C ALA A 30 -14.99 -79.56 16.59
N ALA A 31 -14.40 -80.60 16.00
CA ALA A 31 -13.28 -80.45 15.07
C ALA A 31 -13.65 -79.60 13.85
N PHE A 32 -14.85 -79.77 13.30
CA PHE A 32 -15.33 -78.96 12.18
C PHE A 32 -15.54 -77.49 12.59
N ARG A 33 -16.08 -77.24 13.79
CA ARG A 33 -16.17 -75.88 14.35
C ARG A 33 -14.78 -75.25 14.47
N ASP A 34 -13.81 -75.96 15.02
CA ASP A 34 -12.46 -75.44 15.23
C ASP A 34 -11.78 -75.11 13.91
N ILE A 35 -11.89 -75.99 12.90
CA ILE A 35 -11.39 -75.76 11.54
C ILE A 35 -12.04 -74.53 10.91
N VAL A 36 -13.37 -74.40 11.00
CA VAL A 36 -14.09 -73.24 10.45
C VAL A 36 -13.64 -71.95 11.16
N GLN A 37 -13.44 -72.01 12.48
CA GLN A 37 -13.00 -70.88 13.27
C GLN A 37 -11.56 -70.46 12.95
N GLU A 38 -10.68 -71.43 12.70
CA GLU A 38 -9.30 -71.20 12.26
C GLU A 38 -9.25 -70.60 10.86
N VAL A 39 -10.01 -71.14 9.90
CA VAL A 39 -10.09 -70.61 8.53
C VAL A 39 -10.63 -69.18 8.52
N ILE A 40 -11.69 -68.90 9.30
CA ILE A 40 -12.25 -67.54 9.42
C ILE A 40 -11.22 -66.58 10.04
N GLN A 41 -10.47 -67.00 11.05
CA GLN A 41 -9.41 -66.16 11.64
C GLN A 41 -8.28 -65.90 10.65
N GLN A 42 -7.89 -66.91 9.87
CA GLN A 42 -6.83 -66.81 8.89
C GLN A 42 -7.22 -65.87 7.74
N GLU A 43 -8.43 -66.01 7.18
CA GLU A 43 -9.02 -65.12 6.18
C GLU A 43 -9.12 -63.68 6.71
N ASN A 44 -9.66 -63.48 7.92
CA ASN A 44 -9.78 -62.15 8.52
C ASN A 44 -8.41 -61.47 8.75
N ASN A 45 -7.40 -62.24 9.15
CA ASN A 45 -6.04 -61.72 9.29
C ASN A 45 -5.42 -61.39 7.93
N GLY A 46 -5.67 -62.21 6.90
CA GLY A 46 -5.27 -61.95 5.53
C GLY A 46 -5.87 -60.64 5.00
N LEU A 47 -7.19 -60.47 5.12
CA LEU A 47 -7.90 -59.26 4.74
C LEU A 47 -7.39 -58.02 5.50
N ARG A 48 -7.12 -58.14 6.82
CA ARG A 48 -6.54 -57.04 7.60
C ARG A 48 -5.18 -56.60 7.09
N GLU A 49 -4.29 -57.53 6.74
CA GLU A 49 -2.98 -57.20 6.22
C GLU A 49 -3.07 -56.62 4.80
N GLU A 50 -3.97 -57.13 3.97
CA GLU A 50 -4.21 -56.58 2.62
C GLU A 50 -4.78 -55.16 2.67
N ILE A 51 -5.73 -54.90 3.58
CA ILE A 51 -6.25 -53.56 3.86
C ILE A 51 -5.14 -52.63 4.36
N LYS A 52 -4.28 -53.06 5.29
CA LYS A 52 -3.14 -52.25 5.75
C LYS A 52 -2.16 -51.92 4.62
N ARG A 53 -1.85 -52.90 3.76
CA ARG A 53 -0.99 -52.69 2.59
C ARG A 53 -1.61 -51.70 1.61
N ALA A 54 -2.92 -51.72 1.43
CA ALA A 54 -3.62 -50.76 0.58
C ALA A 54 -3.73 -49.36 1.20
N ILE A 55 -3.92 -49.24 2.53
CA ILE A 55 -4.06 -47.96 3.24
C ILE A 55 -2.72 -47.23 3.38
N SER A 56 -1.61 -47.94 3.60
CA SER A 56 -0.29 -47.34 3.79
C SER A 56 0.13 -46.35 2.69
N PRO A 57 0.07 -46.68 1.38
CA PRO A 57 0.40 -45.74 0.31
C PRO A 57 -0.61 -44.60 0.19
N ILE A 58 -1.90 -44.83 0.49
CA ILE A 58 -2.92 -43.78 0.50
C ILE A 58 -2.60 -42.74 1.57
N LYS A 59 -2.21 -43.19 2.76
CA LYS A 59 -1.79 -42.30 3.85
C LYS A 59 -0.55 -41.49 3.47
N GLY A 60 0.47 -42.15 2.89
CA GLY A 60 1.66 -41.45 2.41
C GLY A 60 1.35 -40.39 1.35
N ALA A 61 0.48 -40.71 0.39
CA ALA A 61 0.03 -39.75 -0.63
C ALA A 61 -0.80 -38.61 -0.02
N LEU A 62 -1.58 -38.87 1.03
CA LEU A 62 -2.34 -37.85 1.76
C LEU A 62 -1.43 -36.90 2.52
N ASP A 63 -0.42 -37.43 3.21
CA ASP A 63 0.58 -36.65 3.94
C ASP A 63 1.38 -35.75 2.96
N GLU A 64 1.83 -36.30 1.82
CA GLU A 64 2.51 -35.53 0.76
C GLU A 64 1.60 -34.45 0.15
N CYS A 65 0.31 -34.75 -0.01
CA CYS A 65 -0.66 -33.77 -0.49
C CYS A 65 -0.88 -32.64 0.54
N HIS A 66 -0.86 -32.96 1.83
CA HIS A 66 -0.99 -31.98 2.90
C HIS A 66 0.21 -31.04 2.95
N ASP A 67 1.43 -31.59 2.83
CA ASP A 67 2.67 -30.79 2.80
C ASP A 67 2.67 -29.83 1.60
N LYS A 68 2.27 -30.31 0.41
CA LYS A 68 2.15 -29.45 -0.79
C LYS A 68 1.09 -28.37 -0.63
N LEU A 69 -0.04 -28.68 0.00
CA LEU A 69 -1.08 -27.67 0.28
C LEU A 69 -0.56 -26.60 1.23
N HIS A 70 0.17 -26.98 2.27
CA HIS A 70 0.78 -26.04 3.20
C HIS A 70 1.80 -25.12 2.49
N GLU A 71 2.69 -25.67 1.66
CA GLU A 71 3.63 -24.88 0.85
C GLU A 71 2.91 -23.91 -0.10
N HIS A 72 1.80 -24.35 -0.71
CA HIS A 72 0.99 -23.47 -1.56
C HIS A 72 0.29 -22.36 -0.77
N GLU A 73 -0.23 -22.64 0.43
CA GLU A 73 -0.81 -21.62 1.31
C GLU A 73 0.21 -20.56 1.73
N GLU A 74 1.43 -20.97 2.11
CA GLU A 74 2.52 -20.04 2.41
C GLU A 74 2.91 -19.20 1.18
N GLY A 75 3.02 -19.83 0.01
CA GLY A 75 3.31 -19.14 -1.25
C GLY A 75 2.24 -18.12 -1.64
N LEU A 76 0.96 -18.45 -1.42
CA LEU A 76 -0.15 -17.54 -1.67
C LEU A 76 -0.12 -16.34 -0.72
N ASN A 77 0.14 -16.56 0.57
CA ASN A 77 0.26 -15.47 1.54
C ASN A 77 1.40 -14.51 1.18
N ASN A 78 2.57 -15.04 0.78
CA ASN A 78 3.67 -14.22 0.32
C ASN A 78 3.33 -13.41 -0.94
N LEU A 79 2.60 -14.02 -1.89
CA LEU A 79 2.15 -13.35 -3.10
C LEU A 79 1.16 -12.21 -2.75
N ASP A 80 0.26 -12.44 -1.81
CA ASP A 80 -0.72 -11.44 -1.35
C ASP A 80 -0.03 -10.24 -0.72
N GLU A 81 0.91 -10.46 0.20
CA GLU A 81 1.72 -9.40 0.81
C GLU A 81 2.48 -8.57 -0.24
N ARG A 82 3.06 -9.24 -1.25
CA ARG A 82 3.75 -8.59 -2.36
C ARG A 82 2.78 -7.79 -3.23
N THR A 83 1.57 -8.29 -3.45
CA THR A 83 0.54 -7.62 -4.25
C THR A 83 0.10 -6.34 -3.56
N VAL A 84 -0.22 -6.39 -2.26
CA VAL A 84 -0.53 -5.21 -1.43
C VAL A 84 0.60 -4.18 -1.48
N THR A 85 1.85 -4.63 -1.40
CA THR A 85 3.02 -3.74 -1.46
C THR A 85 3.14 -3.04 -2.82
N VAL A 86 2.95 -3.78 -3.92
CA VAL A 86 3.03 -3.25 -5.28
C VAL A 86 1.87 -2.27 -5.56
N GLU A 87 0.66 -2.60 -5.13
CA GLU A 87 -0.51 -1.71 -5.27
C GLU A 87 -0.27 -0.38 -4.57
N LYS A 88 0.22 -0.41 -3.32
CA LYS A 88 0.57 0.80 -2.57
C LYS A 88 1.65 1.64 -3.26
N GLN A 89 2.65 0.99 -3.84
CA GLN A 89 3.69 1.68 -4.61
C GLN A 89 3.12 2.32 -5.88
N TYR A 90 2.25 1.62 -6.59
CA TYR A 90 1.58 2.13 -7.78
C TYR A 90 0.70 3.34 -7.47
N GLU A 91 -0.09 3.31 -6.39
CA GLU A 91 -0.88 4.44 -5.95
C GLU A 91 -0.02 5.67 -5.64
N ASN A 92 1.10 5.48 -4.95
CA ASN A 92 2.04 6.55 -4.64
C ASN A 92 2.64 7.15 -5.92
N LEU A 93 3.10 6.29 -6.84
CA LEU A 93 3.69 6.72 -8.11
C LEU A 93 2.67 7.43 -8.99
N SER A 94 1.44 6.91 -9.08
CA SER A 94 0.33 7.52 -9.83
C SER A 94 -0.03 8.90 -9.26
N ARG A 95 -0.07 9.02 -7.93
CA ARG A 95 -0.30 10.31 -7.26
C ARG A 95 0.79 11.33 -7.59
N ASP A 96 2.05 10.90 -7.58
CA ASP A 96 3.17 11.80 -7.86
C ASP A 96 3.30 12.13 -9.35
N TYR A 97 2.97 11.19 -10.22
CA TYR A 97 2.85 11.43 -11.67
C TYR A 97 1.79 12.49 -11.96
N ARG A 98 0.60 12.38 -11.36
CA ARG A 98 -0.46 13.38 -11.51
C ARG A 98 -0.01 14.77 -11.05
N LYS A 99 0.64 14.88 -9.89
CA LYS A 99 1.18 16.17 -9.41
C LYS A 99 2.24 16.75 -10.34
N LEU A 100 3.05 15.90 -10.97
CA LEU A 100 4.09 16.34 -11.89
C LEU A 100 3.47 16.79 -13.22
N GLN A 101 2.48 16.06 -13.71
CA GLN A 101 1.70 16.40 -14.89
C GLN A 101 0.99 17.75 -14.72
N GLU A 102 0.32 17.97 -13.59
CA GLU A 102 -0.30 19.26 -13.24
C GLU A 102 0.70 20.43 -13.25
N LYS A 103 1.97 20.19 -12.87
CA LYS A 103 3.02 21.23 -12.91
C LYS A 103 3.57 21.51 -14.31
N ILE A 104 3.53 20.52 -15.20
CA ILE A 104 3.93 20.67 -16.59
C ILE A 104 2.83 21.41 -17.35
N ASP A 105 1.57 21.04 -17.10
CA ASP A 105 0.41 21.58 -17.79
C ASP A 105 -0.04 22.95 -17.24
N ASP A 106 0.53 23.43 -16.12
CA ASP A 106 0.22 24.75 -15.55
C ASP A 106 0.70 25.88 -16.48
N PRO A 107 -0.21 26.60 -17.17
CA PRO A 107 0.15 27.69 -18.07
C PRO A 107 0.43 28.99 -17.31
N SER A 108 0.65 28.94 -15.98
CA SER A 108 0.90 30.11 -15.14
C SER A 108 2.10 30.91 -15.61
N GLY A 109 1.91 32.23 -15.63
CA GLY A 109 2.92 33.20 -16.07
C GLY A 109 2.45 34.13 -17.18
N VAL A 110 3.36 35.02 -17.57
CA VAL A 110 3.12 36.03 -18.60
C VAL A 110 3.54 35.48 -19.96
N PRO A 111 2.63 35.40 -20.96
CA PRO A 111 2.94 34.90 -22.30
C PRO A 111 4.16 35.59 -22.93
N GLU A 112 5.02 34.82 -23.61
CA GLU A 112 6.22 35.34 -24.29
C GLU A 112 5.86 36.40 -25.36
N GLY A 113 6.70 37.43 -25.49
CA GLY A 113 6.61 38.42 -26.57
C GLY A 113 5.65 39.59 -26.32
N LEU A 114 4.83 39.58 -25.27
CA LEU A 114 3.90 40.67 -24.96
C LEU A 114 4.61 41.99 -24.59
N GLU A 115 5.84 41.92 -24.11
CA GLU A 115 6.65 43.09 -23.75
C GLU A 115 6.98 44.02 -24.93
N LYS A 116 6.91 43.52 -26.17
CA LYS A 116 7.26 44.27 -27.40
C LYS A 116 8.60 45.02 -27.32
N GLY A 117 9.59 44.42 -26.67
CA GLY A 117 10.93 45.00 -26.51
C GLY A 117 11.10 45.96 -25.33
N ASN A 118 10.05 46.28 -24.57
CA ASN A 118 10.14 47.11 -23.35
C ASN A 118 9.62 46.37 -22.10
N PRO A 119 10.39 45.39 -21.59
CA PRO A 119 9.96 44.57 -20.45
C PRO A 119 9.74 45.38 -19.17
N THR A 120 10.54 46.41 -18.92
CA THR A 120 10.42 47.24 -17.71
C THR A 120 9.10 47.98 -17.65
N GLN A 121 8.73 48.70 -18.72
CA GLN A 121 7.45 49.43 -18.76
C GLN A 121 6.25 48.48 -18.73
N PHE A 122 6.34 47.36 -19.47
CA PHE A 122 5.29 46.35 -19.50
C PHE A 122 5.02 45.79 -18.10
N ILE A 123 6.06 45.40 -17.36
CA ILE A 123 5.90 44.83 -16.01
C ILE A 123 5.40 45.88 -15.02
N ALA A 124 5.83 47.14 -15.10
CA ALA A 124 5.31 48.20 -14.25
C ALA A 124 3.78 48.35 -14.42
N GLY A 125 3.30 48.41 -15.67
CA GLY A 125 1.87 48.46 -15.98
C GLY A 125 1.12 47.20 -15.57
N LEU A 126 1.71 46.01 -15.78
CA LEU A 126 1.13 44.74 -15.35
C LEU A 126 0.95 44.68 -13.83
N LEU A 127 1.96 45.07 -13.05
CA LEU A 127 1.88 45.09 -11.59
C LEU A 127 0.82 46.07 -11.10
N HIS A 128 0.74 47.25 -11.73
CA HIS A 128 -0.32 48.22 -11.47
C HIS A 128 -1.72 47.61 -11.68
N ASP A 129 -1.97 47.07 -12.87
CA ASP A 129 -3.27 46.50 -13.25
C ASP A 129 -3.69 45.32 -12.37
N VAL A 130 -2.74 44.46 -11.99
CA VAL A 130 -3.04 43.24 -11.22
C VAL A 130 -3.19 43.54 -9.72
N LEU A 131 -2.35 44.40 -9.15
CA LEU A 131 -2.32 44.65 -7.70
C LEU A 131 -3.20 45.82 -7.27
N TRP A 132 -3.34 46.85 -8.08
CA TRP A 132 -4.16 48.02 -7.76
C TRP A 132 -5.40 48.15 -8.65
N GLY A 133 -5.40 47.50 -9.82
CA GLY A 133 -6.52 47.55 -10.75
C GLY A 133 -6.47 48.81 -11.63
N ARG A 134 -7.25 48.82 -12.71
CA ARG A 134 -7.38 50.00 -13.59
C ARG A 134 -7.99 51.23 -12.92
N SER A 135 -8.61 51.03 -11.75
CA SER A 135 -9.21 52.08 -10.91
C SER A 135 -8.39 52.36 -9.64
N GLY A 136 -7.22 51.74 -9.51
CA GLY A 136 -6.33 51.95 -8.38
C GLY A 136 -5.86 53.40 -8.34
N LEU A 137 -5.95 54.02 -7.17
CA LEU A 137 -5.54 55.41 -6.94
C LEU A 137 -4.01 55.58 -6.84
N GLU A 138 -3.24 54.53 -7.10
CA GLU A 138 -1.80 54.48 -6.84
C GLU A 138 -1.03 54.33 -8.15
N GLU A 139 0.06 55.07 -8.32
CA GLU A 139 0.85 55.05 -9.54
C GLU A 139 1.55 53.71 -9.77
N ALA A 140 1.93 53.43 -11.02
CA ALA A 140 2.71 52.24 -11.33
C ALA A 140 4.07 52.26 -10.61
N PRO A 141 4.53 51.11 -10.07
CA PRO A 141 5.78 51.07 -9.31
C PRO A 141 6.98 51.41 -10.18
N ILE A 142 7.96 52.08 -9.60
CA ILE A 142 9.18 52.46 -10.31
C ILE A 142 10.14 51.27 -10.31
N LEU A 143 10.48 50.80 -11.51
CA LEU A 143 11.34 49.64 -11.71
C LEU A 143 12.70 50.08 -12.27
N ASP A 144 13.77 49.63 -11.65
CA ASP A 144 15.14 49.79 -12.19
C ASP A 144 15.30 48.98 -13.47
N ARG A 145 14.78 47.75 -13.46
CA ARG A 145 14.94 46.78 -14.54
C ARG A 145 13.92 45.67 -14.42
N ALA A 146 13.30 45.30 -15.54
CA ALA A 146 12.67 44.00 -15.69
C ALA A 146 13.21 43.30 -16.94
N HIS A 147 13.38 41.98 -16.86
CA HIS A 147 13.78 41.16 -18.00
C HIS A 147 13.34 39.72 -17.78
N ARG A 148 13.25 38.94 -18.86
CA ARG A 148 13.04 37.49 -18.74
C ARG A 148 14.32 36.80 -18.30
N ALA A 149 14.16 35.69 -17.58
CA ALA A 149 15.27 34.82 -17.20
C ALA A 149 16.09 34.41 -18.43
N THR A 150 17.41 34.27 -18.27
CA THR A 150 18.38 33.97 -19.33
C THR A 150 18.34 32.50 -19.81
N ALA A 151 17.14 31.93 -19.94
CA ALA A 151 16.92 30.62 -20.52
C ALA A 151 16.60 30.74 -22.02
N GLN A 152 16.75 29.64 -22.75
CA GLN A 152 16.29 29.55 -24.14
C GLN A 152 14.80 29.89 -24.23
N THR A 153 14.42 30.57 -25.31
CA THR A 153 13.00 30.90 -25.53
C THR A 153 12.22 29.59 -25.68
N PRO A 154 11.17 29.38 -24.88
CA PRO A 154 10.36 28.16 -24.91
C PRO A 154 9.59 28.07 -26.23
N ARG A 155 9.16 26.86 -26.62
CA ARG A 155 8.32 26.67 -27.82
C ARG A 155 6.91 27.18 -27.54
N GLU A 156 6.14 27.37 -28.60
CA GLU A 156 4.72 27.71 -28.45
C GLU A 156 3.99 26.57 -27.72
N GLY A 157 3.27 26.91 -26.65
CA GLY A 157 2.61 25.95 -25.76
C GLY A 157 3.43 25.55 -24.52
N ASP A 158 4.75 25.71 -24.55
CA ASP A 158 5.59 25.48 -23.38
C ASP A 158 5.43 26.61 -22.35
N ARG A 159 5.85 26.33 -21.11
CA ARG A 159 5.80 27.28 -20.00
C ARG A 159 6.62 28.56 -20.31
N PRO A 160 6.04 29.76 -20.18
CA PRO A 160 6.77 31.01 -20.39
C PRO A 160 7.92 31.22 -19.39
N ARG A 161 8.98 31.92 -19.80
CA ARG A 161 10.08 32.27 -18.89
C ARG A 161 9.62 33.28 -17.85
N LEU A 162 10.13 33.11 -16.64
CA LEU A 162 9.91 34.01 -15.52
C LEU A 162 10.52 35.39 -15.79
N PHE A 163 9.92 36.43 -15.22
CA PHE A 163 10.52 37.75 -15.15
C PHE A 163 11.34 37.91 -13.87
N ILE A 164 12.53 38.47 -14.01
CA ILE A 164 13.34 38.97 -12.91
C ILE A 164 13.16 40.49 -12.89
N VAL A 165 12.61 40.98 -11.78
CA VAL A 165 12.20 42.37 -11.61
C VAL A 165 12.95 42.99 -10.45
N ARG A 166 13.68 44.07 -10.73
CA ARG A 166 14.32 44.91 -9.73
C ARG A 166 13.47 46.18 -9.55
N VAL A 167 12.81 46.24 -8.41
CA VAL A 167 12.04 47.42 -7.96
C VAL A 167 13.02 48.44 -7.41
N HIS A 168 12.84 49.71 -7.76
CA HIS A 168 13.73 50.80 -7.36
C HIS A 168 13.69 51.02 -5.83
N TYR A 169 12.49 51.14 -5.27
CA TYR A 169 12.30 51.35 -3.83
C TYR A 169 12.04 50.04 -3.09
N PHE A 170 12.77 49.83 -1.99
CA PHE A 170 12.59 48.67 -1.13
C PHE A 170 11.18 48.61 -0.51
N GLN A 171 10.63 49.76 -0.10
CA GLN A 171 9.29 49.83 0.47
C GLN A 171 8.21 49.40 -0.53
N GLU A 172 8.32 49.82 -1.79
CA GLU A 172 7.41 49.37 -2.87
C GLU A 172 7.52 47.87 -3.10
N LYS A 173 8.75 47.32 -3.10
CA LYS A 173 8.96 45.87 -3.18
C LYS A 173 8.22 45.14 -2.05
N GLU A 174 8.36 45.60 -0.82
CA GLU A 174 7.67 44.97 0.33
C GLU A 174 6.15 45.10 0.22
N ARG A 175 5.66 46.26 -0.23
CA ARG A 175 4.23 46.51 -0.45
C ARG A 175 3.65 45.59 -1.52
N ILE A 176 4.33 45.44 -2.65
CA ILE A 176 3.97 44.50 -3.73
C ILE A 176 3.85 43.08 -3.18
N GLN A 177 4.84 42.64 -2.40
CA GLN A 177 4.84 41.30 -1.79
C GLN A 177 3.70 41.13 -0.78
N HIS A 178 3.37 42.17 -0.03
CA HIS A 178 2.27 42.13 0.92
C HIS A 178 0.91 42.05 0.21
N LEU A 179 0.67 42.92 -0.78
CA LEU A 179 -0.56 42.94 -1.57
C LEU A 179 -0.78 41.64 -2.34
N THR A 180 0.29 41.07 -2.90
CA THR A 180 0.25 39.75 -3.55
C THR A 180 -0.32 38.69 -2.60
N ARG A 181 0.17 38.66 -1.34
CA ARG A 181 -0.29 37.68 -0.33
C ARG A 181 -1.71 37.94 0.13
N GLN A 182 -2.12 39.21 0.25
CA GLN A 182 -3.48 39.57 0.64
C GLN A 182 -4.51 39.20 -0.44
N LYS A 183 -4.22 39.48 -1.71
CA LYS A 183 -5.10 39.13 -2.83
C LYS A 183 -5.13 37.63 -3.11
N GLY A 184 -4.03 36.93 -2.86
CA GLY A 184 -3.92 35.48 -3.09
C GLY A 184 -3.81 35.15 -4.58
N ARG A 185 -4.95 35.05 -5.29
CA ARG A 185 -4.99 34.69 -6.70
C ARG A 185 -4.90 35.95 -7.57
N LEU A 186 -3.77 36.10 -8.26
CA LEU A 186 -3.56 37.15 -9.24
C LEU A 186 -3.76 36.60 -10.65
N GLU A 187 -4.43 37.36 -11.52
CA GLU A 187 -4.74 36.93 -12.88
C GLU A 187 -4.41 38.02 -13.89
N PHE A 188 -3.98 37.59 -15.07
CA PHE A 188 -3.77 38.43 -16.24
C PHE A 188 -4.19 37.66 -17.48
N GLN A 189 -5.11 38.23 -18.26
CA GLN A 189 -5.66 37.60 -19.47
C GLN A 189 -6.16 36.17 -19.24
N GLY A 190 -6.81 35.92 -18.10
CA GLY A 190 -7.34 34.60 -17.72
C GLY A 190 -6.27 33.59 -17.28
N LYS A 191 -4.99 33.98 -17.22
CA LYS A 191 -3.90 33.14 -16.69
C LYS A 191 -3.49 33.60 -15.30
N GLN A 192 -3.18 32.64 -14.43
CA GLN A 192 -2.70 32.94 -13.09
C GLN A 192 -1.26 33.49 -13.15
N ILE A 193 -1.01 34.57 -12.40
CA ILE A 193 0.32 35.12 -12.17
C ILE A 193 0.73 34.84 -10.73
N LEU A 194 1.99 34.49 -10.54
CA LEU A 194 2.59 34.30 -9.23
C LEU A 194 3.77 35.25 -9.08
N ILE A 195 3.80 35.99 -7.97
CA ILE A 195 4.89 36.92 -7.63
C ILE A 195 5.57 36.39 -6.37
N PHE A 196 6.87 36.13 -6.48
CA PHE A 196 7.68 35.62 -5.39
C PHE A 196 8.91 36.49 -5.17
N PRO A 197 9.41 36.56 -3.93
CA PRO A 197 10.70 37.18 -3.66
C PRO A 197 11.84 36.33 -4.25
N ASP A 198 12.82 36.99 -4.87
CA ASP A 198 14.04 36.36 -5.36
C ASP A 198 15.02 36.14 -4.20
N TYR A 199 15.22 34.88 -3.82
CA TYR A 199 16.12 34.47 -2.75
C TYR A 199 17.34 33.76 -3.32
N SER A 200 18.50 33.93 -2.67
CA SER A 200 19.68 33.16 -3.04
C SER A 200 19.44 31.64 -2.89
N ALA A 201 20.20 30.84 -3.63
CA ALA A 201 20.10 29.38 -3.57
C ALA A 201 20.29 28.85 -2.13
N ASP A 202 21.25 29.40 -1.39
CA ASP A 202 21.52 29.01 -0.01
C ASP A 202 20.36 29.36 0.92
N LEU A 203 19.78 30.54 0.76
CA LEU A 203 18.63 30.95 1.55
C LEU A 203 17.41 30.09 1.24
N THR A 204 17.20 29.76 -0.03
CA THR A 204 16.13 28.86 -0.48
C THR A 204 16.29 27.48 0.14
N LYS A 205 17.50 26.92 0.17
CA LYS A 205 17.81 25.64 0.85
C LYS A 205 17.51 25.72 2.34
N ARG A 206 18.00 26.75 3.05
CA ARG A 206 17.73 26.94 4.49
C ARG A 206 16.22 27.03 4.79
N ARG A 207 15.47 27.73 3.94
CA ARG A 207 14.01 27.84 4.05
C ARG A 207 13.29 26.52 3.75
N ALA A 208 13.82 25.72 2.84
CA ALA A 208 13.24 24.43 2.47
C ALA A 208 13.30 23.40 3.61
N VAL A 209 14.26 23.51 4.53
CA VAL A 209 14.36 22.60 5.69
C VAL A 209 13.11 22.69 6.59
N PHE A 210 12.42 23.82 6.62
CA PHE A 210 11.17 23.99 7.36
C PHE A 210 9.94 23.42 6.61
N ASN A 211 10.08 22.85 5.42
CA ASN A 211 8.93 22.33 4.65
C ASN A 211 8.19 21.23 5.40
N GLU A 212 8.90 20.25 5.98
CA GLU A 212 8.28 19.18 6.77
C GLU A 212 7.45 19.74 7.93
N VAL A 213 8.03 20.67 8.69
CA VAL A 213 7.37 21.32 9.83
C VAL A 213 6.13 22.08 9.36
N LYS A 214 6.21 22.82 8.25
CA LYS A 214 5.04 23.51 7.68
C LYS A 214 3.94 22.54 7.27
N GLU A 215 4.25 21.39 6.69
CA GLU A 215 3.24 20.39 6.35
C GLU A 215 2.55 19.81 7.59
N LEU A 216 3.27 19.65 8.70
CA LEU A 216 2.68 19.26 9.98
C LEU A 216 1.77 20.36 10.52
N LEU A 217 2.22 21.62 10.52
CA LEU A 217 1.44 22.75 11.00
C LEU A 217 0.17 23.01 10.19
N ARG A 218 0.17 22.68 8.88
CA ARG A 218 -1.05 22.76 8.04
C ARG A 218 -2.14 21.77 8.44
N LYS A 219 -1.78 20.65 9.07
CA LYS A 219 -2.73 19.63 9.51
C LYS A 219 -3.33 19.94 10.89
N GLN A 220 -2.82 20.96 11.57
CA GLN A 220 -3.25 21.35 12.91
C GLN A 220 -4.17 22.56 12.83
N ASP A 221 -5.35 22.46 13.42
CA ASP A 221 -6.30 23.56 13.48
C ASP A 221 -5.89 24.60 14.54
N GLY A 222 -6.19 25.87 14.27
CA GLY A 222 -5.91 26.97 15.20
C GLY A 222 -4.46 27.50 15.22
N ILE A 223 -3.53 26.85 14.51
CA ILE A 223 -2.13 27.32 14.43
C ILE A 223 -1.92 28.25 13.23
N ARG A 224 -1.38 29.45 13.47
CA ARG A 224 -0.91 30.35 12.41
C ARG A 224 0.60 30.32 12.34
N TYR A 225 1.18 30.16 11.15
CA TYR A 225 2.62 30.15 11.00
C TYR A 225 3.09 31.03 9.82
N GLY A 226 4.36 31.44 9.86
CA GLY A 226 4.99 32.22 8.80
C GLY A 226 6.51 32.11 8.85
N LEU A 227 7.16 32.19 7.69
CA LEU A 227 8.62 32.11 7.60
C LEU A 227 9.22 33.50 7.39
N LEU A 228 9.85 34.02 8.43
CA LEU A 228 10.51 35.32 8.44
C LEU A 228 11.86 35.25 7.71
N TYR A 229 12.27 36.38 7.15
CA TYR A 229 13.63 36.54 6.63
C TYR A 229 14.65 36.54 7.79
N PRO A 230 15.84 35.92 7.62
CA PRO A 230 16.27 35.11 6.48
C PRO A 230 15.57 33.74 6.42
N ALA A 231 15.57 32.95 7.49
CA ALA A 231 14.89 31.64 7.54
C ALA A 231 14.49 31.30 8.98
N ARG A 232 13.53 32.04 9.55
CA ARG A 232 13.08 31.85 10.94
C ARG A 232 11.59 31.55 10.96
N LEU A 233 11.19 30.40 11.50
CA LEU A 233 9.79 29.98 11.55
C LEU A 233 9.10 30.63 12.74
N ARG A 234 8.10 31.47 12.47
CA ARG A 234 7.20 32.05 13.47
C ARG A 234 5.96 31.18 13.54
N ILE A 235 5.63 30.71 14.73
CA ILE A 235 4.40 29.97 15.03
C ILE A 235 3.60 30.78 16.04
N SER A 236 2.30 30.92 15.83
CA SER A 236 1.36 31.59 16.71
C SER A 236 0.23 30.62 17.05
N PHE A 237 0.07 30.34 18.34
CA PHE A 237 -0.94 29.44 18.90
C PHE A 237 -1.42 30.00 20.23
N ASP A 238 -2.73 30.06 20.45
CA ASP A 238 -3.36 30.60 21.67
C ASP A 238 -2.80 31.96 22.14
N GLY A 239 -2.57 32.87 21.18
CA GLY A 239 -2.03 34.20 21.45
C GLY A 239 -0.53 34.24 21.77
N GLN A 240 0.12 33.09 21.95
CA GLN A 240 1.57 33.00 22.12
C GLN A 240 2.27 32.91 20.77
N VAL A 241 3.37 33.65 20.63
CA VAL A 241 4.19 33.65 19.43
C VAL A 241 5.58 33.12 19.78
N LYS A 242 5.98 32.02 19.13
CA LYS A 242 7.35 31.49 19.22
C LYS A 242 8.04 31.60 17.88
N VAL A 243 9.33 31.92 17.91
CA VAL A 243 10.18 32.04 16.72
C VAL A 243 11.33 31.05 16.84
N PHE A 244 11.52 30.26 15.80
CA PHE A 244 12.50 29.20 15.77
C PHE A 244 13.47 29.41 14.61
N GLU A 245 14.75 29.17 14.88
CA GLU A 245 15.83 29.36 13.92
C GLU A 245 16.27 28.03 13.31
N ASN A 246 15.98 26.92 13.97
CA ASN A 246 16.29 25.57 13.52
C ASN A 246 15.01 24.71 13.47
N PRO A 247 14.86 23.85 12.46
CA PRO A 247 13.70 22.97 12.33
C PRO A 247 13.70 21.77 13.29
N GLN A 248 14.83 21.44 13.93
CA GLN A 248 14.86 20.40 14.95
C GLN A 248 14.19 20.86 16.24
N THR A 249 14.46 22.10 16.66
CA THR A 249 13.86 22.68 17.88
C THR A 249 12.39 23.06 17.72
N THR A 250 11.80 22.89 16.53
CA THR A 250 10.37 23.12 16.26
C THR A 250 9.50 21.87 16.35
N LYS A 251 10.09 20.67 16.37
CA LYS A 251 9.33 19.41 16.41
C LYS A 251 8.93 19.01 17.83
N ASP A 252 9.62 19.55 18.84
CA ASP A 252 9.34 19.40 20.27
C ASP A 252 8.32 20.44 20.77
#